data_AF-A0A2A7MSC1-F1
#
_entry.id   AF-A0A2A7MSC1-F1
#
_cell.length_a   1.000
_cell.length_b   1.000
_cell.length_c   1.000
_cell.angle_alpha   90.00
_cell.angle_beta   90.00
_cell.angle_gamma   90.00
#
_symmetry.space_group_name_H-M   'P 1'
#
loop_
_entity.id
_entity.type
_entity.pdbx_description
1 polymer ?
#
loop_
_entity_poly.entity_id
_entity_poly.type
_entity_poly.pdbx_seq_one_letter_code
_entity_poly.pdbx_strand_id
1 'polypeptide(L)'
;MGINTFREVVDLLDAAVEGPETVVGPPHHAFWRGVTRDQFVAIKLLGQPILVPGDGANSNLILSLKGLPPFGDKPGAEFPRMPVGFDPMPDESIRSIELWIDAGCPDAADAAETA
;
A
#
# COMPACT_ATOMS: atom_id res chain seq x y z
N MET A 1 -5.80 -3.12 -15.23
CA MET A 1 -6.28 -4.47 -14.86
C MET A 1 -6.55 -4.43 -13.36
N GLY A 2 -7.65 -4.99 -12.87
CA GLY A 2 -7.97 -4.92 -11.43
C GLY A 2 -7.14 -5.93 -10.63
N ILE A 3 -6.64 -5.51 -9.47
CA ILE A 3 -6.00 -6.37 -8.46
C ILE A 3 -7.11 -7.19 -7.78
N ASN A 4 -6.94 -8.50 -7.69
CA ASN A 4 -7.93 -9.41 -7.07
C ASN A 4 -7.36 -10.18 -5.88
N THR A 5 -6.06 -10.07 -5.62
CA THR A 5 -5.37 -10.78 -4.53
C THR A 5 -4.44 -9.86 -3.76
N PHE A 6 -4.20 -10.18 -2.49
CA PHE A 6 -3.18 -9.46 -1.72
C PHE A 6 -1.77 -9.66 -2.29
N ARG A 7 -1.49 -10.81 -2.93
CA ARG A 7 -0.19 -11.06 -3.56
C ARG A 7 0.14 -10.03 -4.64
N GLU A 8 -0.83 -9.65 -5.47
CA GLU A 8 -0.64 -8.62 -6.50
C GLU A 8 -0.31 -7.24 -5.88
N VAL A 9 -0.87 -6.91 -4.71
CA VAL A 9 -0.49 -5.69 -3.97
C VAL A 9 0.97 -5.77 -3.52
N VAL A 10 1.39 -6.91 -2.97
CA VAL A 10 2.79 -7.15 -2.58
C VAL A 10 3.73 -7.00 -3.78
N ASP A 11 3.37 -7.56 -4.94
CA ASP A 11 4.18 -7.47 -6.15
C ASP A 11 4.37 -6.02 -6.61
N LEU A 12 3.32 -5.19 -6.55
CA LEU A 12 3.42 -3.77 -6.89
C LEU A 12 4.30 -3.00 -5.89
N LEU A 13 4.14 -3.26 -4.58
CA LEU A 13 4.95 -2.60 -3.55
C LEU A 13 6.42 -3.01 -3.64
N ASP A 14 6.71 -4.29 -3.94
CA ASP A 14 8.06 -4.77 -4.18
C ASP A 14 8.66 -4.13 -5.44
N ALA A 15 7.91 -4.05 -6.55
CA ALA A 15 8.38 -3.40 -7.76
C ALA A 15 8.74 -1.92 -7.54
N ALA A 16 8.01 -1.21 -6.67
CA ALA A 16 8.31 0.19 -6.33
C ALA A 16 9.60 0.38 -5.53
N VAL A 17 10.12 -0.67 -4.91
CA VAL A 17 11.42 -0.66 -4.21
C VAL A 17 12.45 -1.52 -4.93
N GLU A 18 12.35 -1.67 -6.25
CA GLU A 18 13.30 -2.44 -7.10
C GLU A 18 13.32 -3.96 -6.85
N GLY A 19 12.34 -4.50 -6.12
CA GLY A 19 12.09 -5.94 -6.01
C GLY A 19 11.99 -6.49 -4.58
N PRO A 20 11.65 -7.79 -4.45
CA PRO A 20 11.35 -8.44 -3.17
C PRO A 20 12.56 -8.59 -2.24
N GLU A 21 13.78 -8.56 -2.79
CA GLU A 21 15.02 -8.69 -2.04
C GLU A 21 15.56 -7.34 -1.54
N THR A 22 15.00 -6.22 -2.01
CA THR A 22 15.50 -4.89 -1.62
C THR A 22 15.23 -4.60 -0.17
N VAL A 23 16.25 -4.14 0.56
CA VAL A 23 16.11 -3.74 1.95
C VAL A 23 15.45 -2.37 2.04
N VAL A 24 14.25 -2.33 2.61
CA VAL A 24 13.56 -1.07 2.95
C VAL A 24 14.03 -0.61 4.33
N GLY A 25 14.53 0.62 4.37
CA GLY A 25 15.10 1.22 5.58
C GLY A 25 14.08 1.48 6.70
N PRO A 26 14.57 1.88 7.89
CA PRO A 26 13.72 2.35 8.98
C PRO A 26 12.91 3.60 8.56
N PRO A 27 11.80 3.92 9.26
CA PRO A 27 11.38 3.35 10.55
C PRO A 27 10.42 2.15 10.46
N HIS A 28 9.87 1.84 9.28
CA HIS A 28 8.80 0.83 9.14
C HIS A 28 9.20 -0.43 8.36
N HIS A 29 10.35 -0.42 7.66
CA HIS A 29 10.78 -1.52 6.80
C HIS A 29 9.71 -1.92 5.76
N ALA A 30 9.88 -3.07 5.10
CA ALA A 30 8.91 -3.60 4.15
C ALA A 30 7.75 -4.30 4.87
N PHE A 31 6.91 -3.51 5.55
CA PHE A 31 5.81 -4.00 6.42
C PHE A 31 4.76 -4.88 5.70
N TRP A 32 4.75 -4.86 4.35
CA TRP A 32 3.87 -5.69 3.53
C TRP A 32 4.39 -7.12 3.31
N ARG A 33 5.66 -7.40 3.66
CA ARG A 33 6.27 -8.73 3.45
C ARG A 33 6.02 -9.64 4.64
N GLY A 34 5.79 -10.92 4.36
CA GLY A 34 5.68 -11.98 5.38
C GLY A 34 4.41 -11.91 6.24
N VAL A 35 3.40 -11.16 5.80
CA VAL A 35 2.10 -11.01 6.47
C VAL A 35 0.97 -11.58 5.61
N THR A 36 -0.17 -11.91 6.21
CA THR A 36 -1.41 -12.24 5.50
C THR A 36 -2.14 -10.98 5.06
N ARG A 37 -3.15 -11.12 4.19
CA ARG A 37 -4.03 -10.00 3.79
C ARG A 37 -4.65 -9.31 5.00
N ASP A 38 -5.22 -10.08 5.92
CA ASP A 38 -5.87 -9.52 7.11
C ASP A 38 -4.90 -8.86 8.07
N GLN A 39 -3.70 -9.43 8.23
CA GLN A 39 -2.64 -8.78 8.98
C GLN A 39 -2.27 -7.45 8.33
N PHE A 40 -2.07 -7.41 7.02
CA PHE A 40 -1.78 -6.18 6.28
C PHE A 40 -2.87 -5.12 6.47
N VAL A 41 -4.14 -5.50 6.29
CA VAL A 41 -5.29 -4.60 6.52
C VAL A 41 -5.31 -4.03 7.94
N ALA A 42 -4.91 -4.82 8.94
CA ALA A 42 -4.88 -4.41 10.34
C ALA A 42 -3.61 -3.65 10.77
N ILE A 43 -2.56 -3.57 9.92
CA ILE A 43 -1.29 -2.93 10.29
C ILE A 43 -1.52 -1.46 10.64
N LYS A 44 -0.82 -1.04 11.69
CA LYS A 44 -0.65 0.38 12.03
C LYS A 44 0.83 0.72 12.01
N LEU A 45 1.18 1.80 11.34
CA LEU A 45 2.52 2.38 11.38
C LEU A 45 2.45 3.67 12.19
N LEU A 46 3.31 3.78 13.20
CA LEU A 46 3.34 4.93 14.12
C LEU A 46 1.95 5.21 14.75
N GLY A 47 1.17 4.15 15.01
CA GLY A 47 -0.17 4.23 15.60
C GLY A 47 -1.31 4.54 14.62
N GLN A 48 -1.01 4.83 13.35
CA GLN A 48 -2.00 5.15 12.32
C GLN A 48 -2.27 3.93 11.42
N PRO A 49 -3.55 3.64 11.07
CA PRO A 49 -3.87 2.58 10.12
C PRO A 49 -3.25 2.87 8.76
N ILE A 50 -2.72 1.85 8.09
CA ILE A 50 -2.18 2.02 6.74
C ILE A 50 -3.30 2.04 5.68
N LEU A 51 -4.37 1.29 5.93
CA LEU A 51 -5.52 1.13 5.04
C LEU A 51 -6.82 1.51 5.77
N VAL A 52 -7.77 2.02 5.00
CA VAL A 52 -9.17 2.19 5.36
C VAL A 52 -9.98 1.41 4.32
N PRO A 53 -10.35 0.14 4.59
CA PRO A 53 -11.11 -0.67 3.64
C PRO A 53 -12.41 0.05 3.22
N GLY A 54 -12.66 0.11 1.91
CA GLY A 54 -13.77 0.87 1.32
C GLY A 54 -13.48 2.37 1.10
N ASP A 55 -12.30 2.85 1.48
CA ASP A 55 -11.86 4.24 1.29
C ASP A 55 -10.36 4.29 0.95
N GLY A 56 -10.04 3.92 -0.29
CA GLY A 56 -8.68 3.97 -0.83
C GLY A 56 -8.11 5.38 -0.86
N ALA A 57 -8.94 6.37 -1.20
CA ALA A 57 -8.52 7.77 -1.33
C ALA A 57 -7.97 8.35 0.00
N ASN A 58 -8.51 7.92 1.14
CA ASN A 58 -8.04 8.37 2.46
C ASN A 58 -7.12 7.36 3.18
N SER A 59 -6.74 6.26 2.52
CA SER A 59 -5.80 5.30 3.07
C SER A 59 -4.37 5.87 3.08
N ASN A 60 -3.69 5.81 4.23
CA ASN A 60 -2.33 6.34 4.38
C ASN A 60 -1.34 5.75 3.37
N LEU A 61 -1.52 4.49 2.95
CA LEU A 61 -0.74 3.90 1.86
C LEU A 61 -0.85 4.73 0.58
N ILE A 62 -2.08 5.03 0.13
CA ILE A 62 -2.33 5.77 -1.11
C ILE A 62 -1.87 7.21 -1.00
N LEU A 63 -2.16 7.88 0.13
CA LEU A 63 -1.68 9.23 0.39
C LEU A 63 -0.15 9.32 0.34
N SER A 64 0.54 8.33 0.92
CA SER A 64 2.01 8.27 0.92
C SER A 64 2.60 8.07 -0.47
N LEU A 65 1.97 7.25 -1.31
CA LEU A 65 2.42 6.99 -2.68
C LEU A 65 2.17 8.19 -3.61
N LYS A 66 1.01 8.86 -3.46
CA LYS A 66 0.65 10.07 -4.23
C LYS A 66 1.40 11.33 -3.75
N GLY A 67 1.99 11.30 -2.56
CA GLY A 67 2.57 12.49 -1.93
C GLY A 67 1.51 13.54 -1.59
N LEU A 68 0.37 13.11 -1.05
CA LEU A 68 -0.70 13.96 -0.55
C LEU A 68 -0.62 14.08 0.97
N PRO A 69 -0.99 15.23 1.57
CA PRO A 69 -0.92 15.45 3.01
C PRO A 69 -1.49 14.27 3.83
N PRO A 70 -0.79 13.80 4.87
CA PRO A 70 0.42 14.39 5.48
C PRO A 70 1.75 14.00 4.79
N PHE A 71 1.73 13.45 3.58
CA PHE A 71 2.91 13.06 2.83
C PHE A 71 3.24 14.05 1.69
N GLY A 72 4.49 14.11 1.26
CA GLY A 72 4.93 14.88 0.09
C GLY A 72 5.91 16.01 0.44
N ASP A 73 5.92 17.04 -0.40
CA ASP A 73 6.79 18.22 -0.30
C ASP A 73 6.01 19.55 -0.20
N LYS A 74 4.68 19.46 -0.23
CA LYS A 74 3.76 20.62 -0.22
C LYS A 74 3.37 21.02 1.21
N PRO A 75 2.83 22.24 1.42
CA PRO A 75 2.30 22.65 2.72
C PRO A 75 1.30 21.63 3.29
N GLY A 76 1.47 21.29 4.56
CA GLY A 76 0.70 20.23 5.23
C GLY A 76 1.34 18.84 5.16
N ALA A 77 2.46 18.67 4.45
CA ALA A 77 3.27 17.47 4.55
C ALA A 77 4.09 17.47 5.85
N GLU A 78 4.00 16.37 6.59
CA GLU A 78 4.79 16.03 7.77
C GLU A 78 5.81 14.92 7.46
N PHE A 79 5.55 14.14 6.41
CA PHE A 79 6.36 13.01 5.97
C PHE A 79 6.70 13.15 4.47
N PRO A 80 7.83 12.58 4.00
CA PRO A 80 8.14 12.56 2.57
C PRO A 80 7.16 11.67 1.79
N ARG A 81 7.05 11.89 0.47
CA ARG A 81 6.40 10.95 -0.45
C ARG A 81 7.17 9.63 -0.48
N MET A 82 6.45 8.52 -0.45
CA MET A 82 7.01 7.16 -0.49
C MET A 82 6.97 6.60 -1.92
N PRO A 83 7.86 5.66 -2.27
CA PRO A 83 9.03 5.22 -1.50
C PRO A 83 10.16 6.26 -1.48
N VAL A 84 10.88 6.40 -0.35
CA VAL A 84 12.02 7.31 -0.20
C VAL A 84 13.29 6.66 -0.75
N GLY A 85 14.04 7.40 -1.58
CA GLY A 85 15.28 6.90 -2.19
C GLY A 85 15.06 6.07 -3.45
N PHE A 86 13.81 5.94 -3.90
CA PHE A 86 13.41 5.22 -5.11
C PHE A 86 12.52 6.12 -5.99
N ASP A 87 12.32 5.69 -7.23
CA ASP A 87 11.40 6.37 -8.15
C ASP A 87 9.95 6.32 -7.63
N PRO A 88 9.13 7.35 -7.93
CA PRO A 88 7.70 7.27 -7.66
C PRO A 88 7.05 6.06 -8.31
N MET A 89 6.16 5.40 -7.57
CA MET A 89 5.31 4.37 -8.14
C MET A 89 4.43 5.00 -9.24
N PRO A 90 4.25 4.34 -10.41
CA PRO A 90 3.39 4.84 -11.48
C PRO A 90 1.94 5.03 -11.03
N ASP A 91 1.30 6.11 -11.49
CA ASP A 91 -0.09 6.46 -11.13
C ASP A 91 -1.09 5.34 -11.38
N GLU A 92 -0.91 4.56 -12.46
CA GLU A 92 -1.78 3.42 -12.77
C GLU A 92 -1.67 2.28 -11.74
N SER A 93 -0.47 2.03 -11.22
CA SER A 93 -0.23 1.05 -10.16
C SER A 93 -0.85 1.52 -8.85
N ILE A 94 -0.66 2.80 -8.50
CA ILE A 94 -1.29 3.41 -7.32
C ILE A 94 -2.81 3.30 -7.43
N ARG A 95 -3.38 3.65 -8.58
CA ARG A 95 -4.82 3.55 -8.85
C ARG A 95 -5.34 2.12 -8.73
N SER A 96 -4.54 1.13 -9.14
CA SER A 96 -4.92 -0.28 -9.01
C SER A 96 -5.01 -0.71 -7.54
N ILE A 97 -4.08 -0.26 -6.71
CA ILE A 97 -4.11 -0.50 -5.24
C ILE A 97 -5.28 0.25 -4.60
N GLU A 98 -5.52 1.50 -5.00
CA GLU A 98 -6.64 2.31 -4.51
C GLU A 98 -7.98 1.62 -4.76
N LEU A 99 -8.22 1.13 -5.99
CA LEU A 99 -9.43 0.39 -6.35
C LEU A 99 -9.57 -0.94 -5.58
N TRP A 100 -8.45 -1.60 -5.27
CA TRP A 100 -8.47 -2.80 -4.44
C TRP A 100 -8.90 -2.49 -3.00
N ILE A 101 -8.44 -1.36 -2.44
CA ILE A 101 -8.87 -0.89 -1.12
C ILE A 101 -10.35 -0.50 -1.15
N ASP A 102 -10.79 0.23 -2.18
CA ASP A 102 -12.20 0.61 -2.38
C ASP A 102 -13.12 -0.61 -2.45
N ALA A 103 -12.64 -1.73 -3.01
CA ALA A 103 -13.35 -3.01 -3.06
C ALA A 103 -13.36 -3.77 -1.72
N GLY A 104 -12.79 -3.20 -0.64
CA GLY A 104 -12.72 -3.83 0.67
C GLY A 104 -11.55 -4.78 0.86
N CYS A 105 -10.46 -4.60 0.08
CA CYS A 105 -9.24 -5.41 0.13
C CYS A 105 -9.51 -6.90 -0.14
N PRO A 106 -10.21 -7.27 -1.23
CA PRO A 106 -10.56 -8.66 -1.50
C PRO A 106 -9.33 -9.53 -1.69
N ASP A 107 -9.41 -10.78 -1.24
CA ASP A 107 -8.43 -11.80 -1.60
C ASP A 107 -9.18 -12.95 -2.27
N ALA A 108 -9.01 -13.14 -3.58
CA ALA A 108 -9.78 -14.12 -4.34
C ALA A 108 -9.61 -15.57 -3.84
N ALA A 109 -8.60 -15.84 -3.00
CA ALA A 109 -8.52 -17.08 -2.23
C ALA A 109 -9.72 -17.28 -1.29
N ASP A 110 -10.27 -16.21 -0.69
CA ASP A 110 -11.44 -16.25 0.21
C ASP A 110 -12.76 -16.51 -0.55
N ALA A 111 -12.84 -16.12 -1.82
CA ALA A 111 -14.05 -16.30 -2.63
C ALA A 111 -14.24 -17.74 -3.12
N ALA A 112 -13.17 -18.55 -3.17
CA ALA A 112 -13.22 -19.94 -3.59
C ALA A 112 -13.57 -20.91 -2.46
N GLU A 113 -13.54 -20.48 -1.19
CA GLU A 113 -13.82 -21.34 -0.02
C GLU A 113 -15.29 -21.26 0.45
N THR A 114 -16.11 -20.39 -0.15
CA THR A 114 -17.54 -20.24 0.19
C THR A 114 -18.52 -20.65 -0.93
N ALA A 115 -18.05 -21.30 -2.00
CA ALA A 115 -18.86 -21.77 -3.12
C ALA A 115 -19.11 -23.28 -3.13
#